data_AF-A0A0C9YW18-F1
#
_entry.id   AF-A0A0C9YW18-F1
#
_cell.length_a   1.000
_cell.length_b   1.000
_cell.length_c   1.000
_cell.angle_alpha   90.00
_cell.angle_beta   90.00
_cell.angle_gamma   90.00
#
_symmetry.space_group_name_H-M   'P 1'
#
loop_
_entity.id
_entity.type
_entity.pdbx_description
1 polymer ?
#
loop_
_entity_poly.entity_id
_entity_poly.type
_entity_poly.pdbx_seq_one_letter_code
_entity_poly.pdbx_strand_id
1 'polypeptide(L)'
;IRSVIRDTIVPSWLRPVPKNFGDASAGTIKADEWRWLVTVYIPIALISLWASSETRLKSILDHTMYLRASAYRQNIADYVKNLKCIHPTFNLRPNHHAAFHVYDYLLLFGPVHSWWTFPYECLIGILQRLPSNHKSGELEMTMFQSFLKGAKLRGWMSRSDCPPVICECKVLLD
;
A
#
# COMPACT_ATOMS: atom_id res chain seq x y z
N ILE A 1 1.41 -12.35 16.81
CA ILE A 1 1.77 -11.66 15.55
C ILE A 1 3.21 -11.15 15.52
N ARG A 2 3.74 -10.45 16.55
CA ARG A 2 5.13 -9.96 16.56
C ARG A 2 6.18 -11.07 16.39
N SER A 3 6.01 -12.21 17.05
CA SER A 3 6.86 -13.39 16.86
C SER A 3 6.87 -13.82 15.40
N VAL A 4 5.70 -13.98 14.80
CA VAL A 4 5.55 -14.34 13.37
C VAL A 4 6.24 -13.30 12.46
N ILE A 5 6.08 -12.00 12.71
CA ILE A 5 6.78 -10.97 11.92
C ILE A 5 8.30 -11.11 12.00
N ARG A 6 8.83 -11.41 13.18
CA ARG A 6 10.28 -11.56 13.41
C ARG A 6 10.84 -12.84 12.79
N ASP A 7 10.07 -13.92 12.85
CA ASP A 7 10.55 -15.27 12.55
C ASP A 7 10.21 -15.70 11.09
N THR A 8 9.32 -14.97 10.40
CA THR A 8 8.99 -15.23 8.98
C THR A 8 10.08 -14.66 8.07
N ILE A 9 10.72 -15.54 7.31
CA ILE A 9 11.66 -15.15 6.25
C ILE A 9 10.86 -14.75 5.02
N VAL A 10 11.06 -13.52 4.54
CA VAL A 10 10.40 -12.98 3.34
C VAL A 10 11.44 -12.63 2.26
N PRO A 11 11.08 -12.71 0.97
CA PRO A 11 11.97 -12.28 -0.12
C PRO A 11 12.35 -10.80 -0.01
N SER A 12 13.49 -10.41 -0.57
CA SER A 12 14.01 -9.03 -0.51
C SER A 12 13.12 -7.99 -1.19
N TRP A 13 12.29 -8.40 -2.16
CA TRP A 13 11.33 -7.52 -2.82
C TRP A 13 10.09 -7.23 -1.96
N LEU A 14 9.89 -7.95 -0.85
CA LEU A 14 8.81 -7.72 0.09
C LEU A 14 9.28 -6.74 1.17
N ARG A 15 8.57 -5.61 1.32
CA ARG A 15 8.87 -4.61 2.35
C ARG A 15 8.50 -5.18 3.72
N PRO A 16 9.46 -5.38 4.64
CA PRO A 16 9.16 -6.00 5.92
C PRO A 16 8.29 -5.09 6.79
N VAL A 17 7.31 -5.68 7.49
CA VAL A 17 6.51 -4.97 8.49
C VAL A 17 7.39 -4.72 9.74
N PRO A 18 7.26 -3.57 10.43
CA PRO A 18 8.03 -3.28 11.63
C PRO A 18 7.92 -4.40 12.68
N LYS A 19 9.06 -4.88 13.19
CA LYS A 19 9.12 -5.97 14.18
C LYS A 19 8.42 -5.61 15.51
N ASN A 20 8.43 -4.32 15.84
CA ASN A 20 7.74 -3.72 16.99
C ASN A 20 6.29 -3.31 16.66
N PHE A 21 5.65 -3.94 15.66
CA PHE A 21 4.27 -3.69 15.25
C PHE A 21 3.31 -3.51 16.45
N GLY A 22 2.62 -2.38 16.51
CA GLY A 22 1.69 -2.02 17.58
C GLY A 22 2.29 -1.27 18.77
N ASP A 23 3.61 -1.11 18.84
CA ASP A 23 4.24 -0.19 19.80
C ASP A 23 4.17 1.25 19.28
N ALA A 24 4.06 2.23 20.19
CA ALA A 24 4.06 3.65 19.81
C ALA A 24 5.34 4.04 19.03
N SER A 25 6.46 3.37 19.30
CA SER A 25 7.74 3.57 18.61
C SER A 25 7.79 3.03 17.18
N ALA A 26 6.83 2.19 16.77
CA ALA A 26 6.75 1.68 15.39
C ALA A 26 6.27 2.74 14.39
N GLY A 27 5.68 3.83 14.87
CA GLY A 27 5.08 4.85 14.03
C GLY A 27 3.84 4.34 13.28
N THR A 28 3.47 5.06 12.22
CA THR A 28 2.30 4.74 11.40
C THR A 28 2.64 3.71 10.33
N ILE A 29 1.88 2.62 10.29
CA ILE A 29 1.99 1.58 9.27
C ILE A 29 1.56 2.13 7.91
N LYS A 30 2.41 1.98 6.92
CA LYS A 30 2.16 2.41 5.53
C LYS A 30 1.23 1.44 4.81
N ALA A 31 0.60 1.91 3.73
CA ALA A 31 -0.34 1.09 2.97
C ALA A 31 0.25 -0.25 2.49
N ASP A 32 1.50 -0.26 2.02
CA ASP A 32 2.16 -1.50 1.60
C ASP A 32 2.45 -2.44 2.78
N GLU A 33 2.83 -1.91 3.93
CA GLU A 33 3.05 -2.68 5.15
C GLU A 33 1.72 -3.29 5.66
N TRP A 34 0.61 -2.55 5.56
CA TRP A 34 -0.74 -3.09 5.83
C TRP A 34 -1.09 -4.24 4.90
N ARG A 35 -0.81 -4.10 3.60
CA ARG A 35 -1.03 -5.15 2.61
C ARG A 35 -0.30 -6.42 3.03
N TRP A 36 1.00 -6.35 3.32
CA TRP A 36 1.80 -7.51 3.72
C TRP A 36 1.37 -8.10 5.05
N LEU A 37 1.02 -7.25 6.01
CA LEU A 37 0.50 -7.67 7.30
C LEU A 37 -0.76 -8.54 7.11
N VAL A 38 -1.70 -8.08 6.28
CA VAL A 38 -2.99 -8.78 6.07
C VAL A 38 -2.85 -10.02 5.19
N THR A 39 -2.01 -10.00 4.15
CA THR A 39 -1.94 -11.11 3.17
C THR A 39 -0.93 -12.20 3.53
N VAL A 40 0.07 -11.90 4.37
CA VAL A 40 1.15 -12.84 4.70
C VAL A 40 1.20 -13.10 6.21
N TYR A 41 1.48 -12.07 7.00
CA TYR A 41 1.80 -12.26 8.42
C TYR A 41 0.60 -12.66 9.26
N ILE A 42 -0.58 -12.08 9.01
CA ILE A 42 -1.81 -12.44 9.70
C ILE A 42 -2.17 -13.91 9.40
N PRO A 43 -2.32 -14.37 8.14
CA PRO A 43 -2.59 -15.78 7.85
C PRO A 43 -1.60 -16.75 8.50
N ILE A 44 -0.29 -16.47 8.46
CA ILE A 44 0.72 -17.33 9.12
C ILE A 44 0.50 -17.34 10.64
N ALA A 45 0.34 -16.17 11.26
CA ALA A 45 0.14 -16.08 12.71
C ALA A 45 -1.13 -16.79 13.16
N LEU A 46 -2.17 -16.67 12.35
CA LEU A 46 -3.45 -17.31 12.54
C LEU A 46 -3.31 -18.84 12.44
N ILE A 47 -2.69 -19.37 11.38
CA ILE A 47 -2.41 -20.81 11.24
C ILE A 47 -1.59 -21.34 12.43
N SER A 48 -0.53 -20.64 12.83
CA SER A 48 0.31 -21.04 13.97
C SER A 48 -0.42 -21.02 15.32
N LEU A 49 -1.43 -20.16 15.48
CA LEU A 49 -2.27 -20.12 16.67
C LEU A 49 -3.38 -21.19 16.66
N TRP A 50 -3.75 -21.68 15.48
CA TRP A 50 -4.98 -22.43 15.24
C TRP A 50 -4.78 -23.90 14.82
N ALA A 51 -3.54 -24.38 14.80
CA ALA A 51 -3.24 -25.79 14.54
C ALA A 51 -3.92 -26.76 15.55
N SER A 52 -4.55 -26.26 16.62
CA SER A 52 -5.15 -27.08 17.69
C SER A 52 -6.56 -26.68 18.18
N SER A 53 -7.35 -25.81 17.52
CA SER A 53 -8.70 -25.45 18.01
C SER A 53 -9.78 -25.12 16.96
N GLU A 54 -11.05 -25.25 17.38
CA GLU A 54 -12.30 -25.50 16.64
C GLU A 54 -12.86 -24.45 15.64
N THR A 55 -13.83 -24.96 14.86
CA THR A 55 -14.74 -24.45 13.81
C THR A 55 -15.01 -22.94 13.66
N ARG A 56 -15.02 -22.12 14.72
CA ARG A 56 -15.33 -20.67 14.61
C ARG A 56 -14.21 -19.84 13.95
N LEU A 57 -12.98 -20.34 14.02
CA LEU A 57 -11.79 -19.60 13.56
C LEU A 57 -11.46 -19.88 12.08
N LYS A 58 -11.92 -21.03 11.57
CA LYS A 58 -11.87 -21.38 10.14
C LYS A 58 -12.66 -20.38 9.30
N SER A 59 -13.81 -19.92 9.80
CA SER A 59 -14.61 -18.90 9.11
C SER A 59 -13.86 -17.57 8.98
N ILE A 60 -13.03 -17.18 9.96
CA ILE A 60 -12.22 -15.96 9.90
C ILE A 60 -11.15 -16.08 8.82
N LEU A 61 -10.51 -17.25 8.68
CA LEU A 61 -9.53 -17.50 7.62
C LEU A 61 -10.18 -17.44 6.23
N ASP A 62 -11.30 -18.15 6.04
CA ASP A 62 -12.03 -18.17 4.77
C ASP A 62 -12.48 -16.76 4.33
N HIS A 63 -12.85 -15.88 5.28
CA HIS A 63 -13.18 -14.48 5.00
C HIS A 63 -12.01 -13.67 4.44
N THR A 64 -10.78 -13.96 4.85
CA THR A 64 -9.60 -13.18 4.43
C THR A 64 -9.13 -13.52 3.00
N MET A 65 -9.52 -14.69 2.46
CA MET A 65 -8.93 -15.26 1.24
C MET A 65 -9.75 -15.06 -0.05
N TYR A 66 -10.91 -14.40 -0.01
CA TYR A 66 -11.84 -14.40 -1.16
C TYR A 66 -11.88 -13.05 -1.88
N LEU A 67 -11.41 -12.96 -3.13
CA LEU A 67 -11.50 -11.73 -3.95
C LEU A 67 -11.53 -12.01 -5.47
N ARG A 68 -12.74 -12.03 -6.05
CA ARG A 68 -13.06 -11.80 -7.49
C ARG A 68 -14.19 -10.77 -7.55
N ALA A 69 -14.25 -9.88 -8.54
CA ALA A 69 -15.09 -8.66 -8.49
C ALA A 69 -16.57 -8.84 -8.12
N SER A 70 -17.27 -9.86 -8.64
CA SER A 70 -18.67 -10.16 -8.23
C SER A 70 -18.76 -10.75 -6.82
N ALA A 71 -17.76 -11.56 -6.44
CA ALA A 71 -17.62 -12.05 -5.08
C ALA A 71 -17.23 -10.93 -4.11
N TYR A 72 -16.52 -9.88 -4.54
CA TYR A 72 -16.05 -8.81 -3.67
C TYR A 72 -17.19 -8.12 -2.93
N ARG A 73 -18.28 -7.78 -3.64
CA ARG A 73 -19.43 -7.11 -3.02
C ARG A 73 -20.10 -7.98 -1.95
N GLN A 74 -20.19 -9.28 -2.21
CA GLN A 74 -20.69 -10.24 -1.23
C GLN A 74 -19.72 -10.38 -0.05
N ASN A 75 -18.43 -10.49 -0.33
CA ASN A 75 -17.39 -10.66 0.68
C ASN A 75 -17.27 -9.46 1.60
N ILE A 76 -17.37 -8.23 1.08
CA ILE A 76 -17.34 -7.03 1.94
C ILE A 76 -18.60 -6.93 2.79
N ALA A 77 -19.76 -7.34 2.26
CA ALA A 77 -21.00 -7.43 3.03
C ALA A 77 -20.89 -8.44 4.17
N ASP A 78 -20.42 -9.66 3.86
CA ASP A 78 -20.24 -10.74 4.83
C ASP A 78 -19.16 -10.38 5.85
N TYR A 79 -18.05 -9.78 5.42
CA TYR A 79 -17.00 -9.28 6.32
C TYR A 79 -17.56 -8.24 7.31
N VAL A 80 -18.24 -7.20 6.83
CA VAL A 80 -18.78 -6.14 7.71
C VAL A 80 -19.85 -6.69 8.65
N LYS A 81 -20.71 -7.60 8.17
CA LYS A 81 -21.72 -8.29 8.99
C LYS A 81 -21.05 -9.12 10.09
N ASN A 82 -20.11 -9.99 9.72
CA ASN A 82 -19.43 -10.88 10.66
C ASN A 82 -18.55 -10.11 11.64
N LEU A 83 -17.96 -8.99 11.23
CA LEU A 83 -17.20 -8.10 12.12
C LEU A 83 -18.07 -7.62 13.29
N LYS A 84 -19.32 -7.24 13.02
CA LYS A 84 -20.28 -6.85 14.06
C LYS A 84 -20.79 -8.03 14.90
N CYS A 85 -20.94 -9.21 14.30
CA CYS A 85 -21.32 -10.42 15.05
C CYS A 85 -20.22 -10.86 16.02
N ILE A 86 -18.96 -10.85 15.58
CA ILE A 86 -17.81 -11.30 16.38
C ILE A 86 -17.37 -10.23 17.38
N HIS A 87 -17.47 -8.95 17.00
CA HIS A 87 -17.11 -7.81 17.83
C HIS A 87 -18.28 -6.82 17.96
N PRO A 88 -19.30 -7.12 18.79
CA PRO A 88 -20.52 -6.30 18.89
C PRO A 88 -20.25 -4.83 19.26
N THR A 89 -19.24 -4.59 20.09
CA THR A 89 -18.81 -3.27 20.55
C THR A 89 -17.99 -2.48 19.53
N PHE A 90 -17.56 -3.10 18.41
CA PHE A 90 -16.75 -2.42 17.41
C PHE A 90 -17.57 -1.42 16.60
N ASN A 91 -17.19 -0.15 16.58
CA ASN A 91 -17.91 0.86 15.80
C ASN A 91 -17.48 0.85 14.33
N LEU A 92 -18.45 0.72 13.43
CA LEU A 92 -18.20 0.82 11.99
C LEU A 92 -17.71 2.23 11.66
N ARG A 93 -16.59 2.28 10.93
CA ARG A 93 -15.98 3.50 10.42
C ARG A 93 -16.46 3.80 8.98
N PRO A 94 -16.41 5.06 8.53
CA PRO A 94 -16.72 5.43 7.14
C PRO A 94 -16.00 4.58 6.09
N ASN A 95 -14.77 4.13 6.36
CA ASN A 95 -14.01 3.26 5.46
C ASN A 95 -14.72 1.92 5.17
N HIS A 96 -15.49 1.38 6.12
CA HIS A 96 -16.28 0.16 5.87
C HIS A 96 -17.40 0.43 4.88
N HIS A 97 -18.04 1.60 4.95
CA HIS A 97 -19.03 2.03 3.96
C HIS A 97 -18.37 2.30 2.60
N ALA A 98 -17.25 3.04 2.59
CA ALA A 98 -16.49 3.34 1.37
C ALA A 98 -16.04 2.06 0.63
N ALA A 99 -15.70 1.00 1.36
CA ALA A 99 -15.32 -0.28 0.75
C ALA A 99 -16.45 -0.90 -0.11
N PHE A 100 -17.73 -0.68 0.20
CA PHE A 100 -18.83 -1.16 -0.65
C PHE A 100 -18.81 -0.50 -2.04
N HIS A 101 -18.43 0.77 -2.11
CA HIS A 101 -18.39 1.53 -3.37
C HIS A 101 -17.22 1.15 -4.27
N VAL A 102 -16.22 0.40 -3.77
CA VAL A 102 -15.12 -0.10 -4.62
C VAL A 102 -15.65 -0.98 -5.75
N TYR A 103 -16.73 -1.73 -5.52
CA TYR A 103 -17.39 -2.50 -6.58
C TYR A 103 -17.91 -1.58 -7.69
N ASP A 104 -18.62 -0.51 -7.33
CA ASP A 104 -19.18 0.43 -8.30
C ASP A 104 -18.06 1.17 -9.05
N TYR A 105 -16.97 1.52 -8.36
CA TYR A 105 -15.79 2.14 -8.98
C TYR A 105 -15.05 1.21 -9.93
N LEU A 106 -15.00 -0.10 -9.64
CA LEU A 106 -14.43 -1.08 -10.58
C LEU A 106 -15.23 -1.17 -11.88
N LEU A 107 -16.57 -1.05 -11.80
CA LEU A 107 -17.43 -1.04 -12.99
C LEU A 107 -17.32 0.28 -13.78
N LEU A 108 -17.24 1.41 -13.08
CA LEU A 108 -17.25 2.75 -13.70
C LEU A 108 -15.89 3.19 -14.22
N PHE A 109 -14.82 2.94 -13.46
CA PHE A 109 -13.48 3.48 -13.71
C PHE A 109 -12.45 2.39 -14.04
N GLY A 110 -12.86 1.11 -14.04
CA GLY A 110 -11.97 -0.01 -14.29
C GLY A 110 -11.07 -0.36 -13.10
N PRO A 111 -9.94 -1.03 -13.34
CA PRO A 111 -9.04 -1.50 -12.28
C PRO A 111 -8.60 -0.40 -11.32
N VAL A 112 -8.45 -0.72 -10.02
CA VAL A 112 -8.05 0.23 -8.96
C VAL A 112 -6.80 1.03 -9.33
N HIS A 113 -5.83 0.41 -10.01
CA HIS A 113 -4.59 1.08 -10.44
C HIS A 113 -4.81 2.27 -11.38
N SER A 114 -5.95 2.34 -12.07
CA SER A 114 -6.29 3.46 -12.95
C SER A 114 -6.72 4.71 -12.18
N TRP A 115 -7.16 4.59 -10.93
CA TRP A 115 -7.75 5.69 -10.17
C TRP A 115 -7.27 5.82 -8.71
N TRP A 116 -6.34 4.97 -8.26
CA TRP A 116 -5.73 5.11 -6.94
C TRP A 116 -4.87 6.36 -6.79
N THR A 117 -4.72 6.85 -5.55
CA THR A 117 -3.96 8.08 -5.24
C THR A 117 -2.46 7.87 -5.14
N PHE A 118 -2.00 6.62 -5.07
CA PHE A 118 -0.60 6.28 -4.77
C PHE A 118 0.44 6.92 -5.73
N PRO A 119 0.24 6.93 -7.07
CA PRO A 119 1.17 7.60 -7.98
C PRO A 119 1.23 9.11 -7.75
N TYR A 120 0.11 9.73 -7.36
CA TYR A 120 0.03 11.14 -7.06
C TYR A 120 0.73 11.47 -5.74
N GLU A 121 0.58 10.64 -4.71
CA GLU A 121 1.32 10.78 -3.44
C GLU A 121 2.83 10.65 -3.67
N CYS A 122 3.26 9.70 -4.51
CA CYS A 122 4.66 9.57 -4.90
C CYS A 122 5.16 10.82 -5.64
N LEU A 123 4.37 11.34 -6.57
CA LEU A 123 4.69 12.57 -7.29
C LEU A 123 4.79 13.78 -6.34
N ILE A 124 3.83 13.94 -5.42
CA ILE A 124 3.86 14.99 -4.40
C ILE A 124 5.15 14.88 -3.58
N GLY A 125 5.52 13.68 -3.14
CA GLY A 125 6.77 13.45 -2.42
C GLY A 125 8.01 13.82 -3.24
N ILE A 126 8.02 13.58 -4.55
CA ILE A 126 9.10 14.04 -5.44
C ILE A 126 9.12 15.57 -5.49
N LEU A 127 7.97 16.20 -5.72
CA LEU A 127 7.86 17.66 -5.83
C LEU A 127 8.29 18.37 -4.54
N GLN A 128 7.94 17.82 -3.37
CA GLN A 128 8.34 18.34 -2.06
C GLN A 128 9.86 18.30 -1.83
N ARG A 129 10.60 17.42 -2.51
CA ARG A 129 12.06 17.34 -2.40
C ARG A 129 12.81 18.20 -3.42
N LEU A 130 12.11 18.78 -4.40
CA LEU A 130 12.75 19.65 -5.37
C LEU A 130 13.16 20.96 -4.70
N PRO A 131 14.36 21.49 -5.04
CA PRO A 131 14.76 22.81 -4.59
C PRO A 131 13.76 23.84 -5.12
N SER A 132 13.27 24.67 -4.21
CA SER A 132 12.23 25.66 -4.49
C SER A 132 12.76 27.06 -4.23
N ASN A 133 12.27 28.05 -5.00
CA ASN A 133 12.64 29.45 -4.80
C ASN A 133 11.86 30.11 -3.64
N HIS A 134 10.90 29.41 -3.03
CA HIS A 134 10.01 29.89 -1.96
C HIS A 134 9.27 31.20 -2.27
N LYS A 135 9.08 31.54 -3.56
CA LYS A 135 8.37 32.74 -4.00
C LYS A 135 7.00 32.36 -4.55
N SER A 136 5.94 32.69 -3.82
CA SER A 136 4.57 32.49 -4.28
C SER A 136 4.33 33.18 -5.64
N GLY A 137 3.72 32.47 -6.59
CA GLY A 137 3.51 32.93 -7.97
C GLY A 137 4.64 32.58 -8.94
N GLU A 138 5.85 32.29 -8.44
CA GLU A 138 6.96 31.74 -9.24
C GLU A 138 7.26 30.27 -8.89
N LEU A 139 6.75 29.78 -7.76
CA LEU A 139 7.02 28.48 -7.18
C LEU A 139 6.60 27.35 -8.12
N GLU A 140 5.39 27.44 -8.67
CA GLU A 140 4.79 26.46 -9.56
C GLU A 140 5.64 26.28 -10.82
N MET A 141 6.07 27.39 -11.42
CA MET A 141 6.94 27.38 -12.61
C MET A 141 8.32 26.78 -12.27
N THR A 142 8.90 27.15 -11.13
CA THR A 142 10.22 26.64 -10.70
C THR A 142 10.18 25.14 -10.43
N MET A 143 9.15 24.66 -9.73
CA MET A 143 8.93 23.23 -9.49
C MET A 143 8.71 22.49 -10.79
N PHE A 144 7.88 23.02 -11.70
CA PHE A 144 7.60 22.41 -12.99
C PHE A 144 8.86 22.29 -13.85
N GLN A 145 9.66 23.35 -13.96
CA GLN A 145 10.92 23.32 -14.70
C GLN A 145 11.92 22.34 -14.09
N SER A 146 12.04 22.29 -12.77
CA SER A 146 12.94 21.36 -12.07
C SER A 146 12.52 19.90 -12.28
N PHE A 147 11.21 19.63 -12.19
CA PHE A 147 10.64 18.31 -12.48
C PHE A 147 10.92 17.89 -13.93
N LEU A 148 10.67 18.78 -14.91
CA LEU A 148 10.94 18.50 -16.32
C LEU A 148 12.42 18.25 -16.62
N LYS A 149 13.33 19.04 -16.03
CA LYS A 149 14.78 18.82 -16.17
C LYS A 149 15.18 17.42 -15.68
N GLY A 150 14.72 17.04 -14.48
CA GLY A 150 14.98 15.70 -13.93
C GLY A 150 14.35 14.58 -14.76
N ALA A 151 13.12 14.77 -15.25
CA ALA A 151 12.44 13.79 -16.11
C ALA A 151 13.16 13.60 -17.45
N LYS A 152 13.59 14.69 -18.11
CA LYS A 152 14.38 14.63 -19.34
C LYS A 152 15.71 13.92 -19.14
N LEU A 153 16.40 14.19 -18.03
CA LEU A 153 17.67 13.55 -17.70
C LEU A 153 17.50 12.03 -17.50
N ARG A 154 16.48 11.60 -16.73
CA ARG A 154 16.13 10.17 -16.60
C ARG A 154 15.73 9.52 -17.93
N GLY A 155 15.00 10.26 -18.77
CA GLY A 155 14.65 9.83 -20.12
C GLY A 155 15.90 9.58 -20.96
N TRP A 156 16.87 10.50 -20.92
CA TRP A 156 18.17 10.35 -21.60
C TRP A 156 18.94 9.12 -21.11
N MET A 157 19.04 8.93 -19.78
CA MET A 157 19.70 7.76 -19.19
C MET A 157 19.06 6.41 -19.57
N SER A 158 17.79 6.41 -19.97
CA SER A 158 17.07 5.19 -20.35
C SER A 158 17.27 4.82 -21.83
N ARG A 159 17.94 5.66 -22.62
CA ARG A 159 18.21 5.41 -24.03
C ARG A 159 19.41 4.49 -24.20
N SER A 160 19.41 3.69 -25.26
CA SER A 160 20.54 2.83 -25.62
C SER A 160 21.78 3.61 -26.07
N ASP A 161 21.62 4.85 -26.54
CA ASP A 161 22.68 5.76 -26.99
C ASP A 161 23.06 6.81 -25.93
N CYS A 162 22.76 6.56 -24.65
CA CYS A 162 23.11 7.49 -23.58
C CYS A 162 24.63 7.70 -23.50
N PRO A 163 25.14 8.95 -23.53
CA PRO A 163 26.56 9.22 -23.37
C PRO A 163 27.11 8.61 -22.06
N PRO A 164 28.32 8.02 -22.07
CA PRO A 164 28.91 7.39 -20.88
C PRO A 164 28.98 8.31 -19.66
N VAL A 165 29.33 9.59 -19.87
CA VAL A 165 29.38 10.61 -18.81
C VAL A 165 28.04 10.80 -18.10
N ILE A 166 26.92 10.66 -18.80
CA ILE A 166 25.58 10.77 -18.21
C ILE A 166 25.22 9.47 -17.46
N CYS A 167 25.64 8.31 -17.97
CA CYS A 167 25.46 7.04 -17.28
C CYS A 167 26.23 6.98 -15.95
N GLU A 168 27.44 7.55 -15.88
CA GLU A 168 28.22 7.63 -14.64
C GLU A 168 27.51 8.46 -13.57
N CYS A 169 26.81 9.53 -13.96
CA CYS A 169 26.01 10.35 -13.05
C CYS A 169 24.80 9.61 -12.45
N LYS A 170 24.42 8.43 -12.95
CA LYS A 170 23.30 7.66 -12.40
C LYS A 170 23.47 7.35 -10.92
N VAL A 171 24.71 7.08 -10.50
CA VAL A 171 25.07 6.81 -9.09
C VAL A 171 24.75 8.00 -8.16
N LEU A 172 24.70 9.22 -8.70
CA LEU A 172 24.38 10.44 -7.92
C LEU A 172 22.87 10.71 -7.82
N LEU A 173 22.04 9.94 -8.53
CA LEU A 173 20.61 10.19 -8.71
C LEU A 173 19.71 9.07 -8.17
N ASP A 174 20.29 7.94 -7.77
CA ASP A 174 19.64 6.82 -7.06
C ASP A 174 19.72 7.02 -5.53
#